data_AF-A0A7S1G798-F1
#
_entry.id   AF-A0A7S1G798-F1
#
_cell.length_a   1.000
_cell.length_b   1.000
_cell.length_c   1.000
_cell.angle_alpha   90.00
_cell.angle_beta   90.00
_cell.angle_gamma   90.00
#
_symmetry.space_group_name_H-M   'P 1'
#
loop_
_entity.id
_entity.type
_entity.pdbx_description
1 polymer ?
#
loop_
_entity_poly.entity_id
_entity_poly.type
_entity_poly.pdbx_seq_one_letter_code
_entity_poly.pdbx_strand_id
1 'polypeptide(L)'
;TEWALKAAAAKKHVLLEKPLPGTDSLDELQAIIDACKANGVQFFDGSMWQHSTRTAHIKRDVLDAGALGRVRRVDASFTFNAYKFDDGEAWVDGANGRTDKTREPWGCFGDQGWYPVSAVMFAVGYELPQRVQVLHFEKNKVDTVVHGSAVMWWADGRVATVEFGCLAAHRSCYTVCGAEGNLVVDDLVGGQGKQNDPFHAYGEHFTGSTYYKMEDVLGRERTVETPACNHTTEMVRDMSAIALS
;
A
#
# COMPACT_ATOMS: atom_id res chain seq x y z
N THR A 1 -11.29 -12.05 -11.23
CA THR A 1 -11.71 -11.56 -12.56
C THR A 1 -13.16 -11.85 -12.89
N GLU A 2 -13.60 -13.11 -12.92
CA GLU A 2 -14.99 -13.50 -13.27
C GLU A 2 -16.08 -12.64 -12.58
N TRP A 3 -16.00 -12.50 -11.26
CA TRP A 3 -17.00 -11.75 -10.48
C TRP A 3 -17.03 -10.25 -10.78
N ALA A 4 -15.87 -9.65 -11.03
CA ALA A 4 -15.77 -8.24 -11.40
C ALA A 4 -16.41 -7.98 -12.78
N LEU A 5 -16.20 -8.88 -13.74
CA LEU A 5 -16.83 -8.82 -15.06
C LEU A 5 -18.36 -8.97 -14.96
N LYS A 6 -18.85 -9.92 -14.15
CA LYS A 6 -20.29 -10.10 -13.90
C LYS A 6 -20.91 -8.86 -13.22
N ALA A 7 -20.22 -8.26 -12.26
CA ALA A 7 -20.68 -7.05 -11.58
C ALA A 7 -20.78 -5.86 -12.57
N ALA A 8 -19.76 -5.66 -13.40
CA ALA A 8 -19.77 -4.62 -14.43
C ALA A 8 -20.91 -4.84 -15.45
N ALA A 9 -21.09 -6.07 -15.94
CA ALA A 9 -22.19 -6.43 -16.84
C ALA A 9 -23.58 -6.20 -16.22
N ALA A 10 -23.70 -6.41 -14.91
CA ALA A 10 -24.91 -6.10 -14.13
C ALA A 10 -25.05 -4.61 -13.76
N LYS A 11 -24.27 -3.71 -14.39
CA LYS A 11 -24.27 -2.26 -14.15
C LYS A 11 -24.00 -1.89 -12.69
N LYS A 12 -23.10 -2.62 -12.03
CA LYS A 12 -22.62 -2.30 -10.69
C LYS A 12 -21.20 -1.72 -10.77
N HIS A 13 -20.96 -0.62 -10.05
CA HIS A 13 -19.61 -0.15 -9.79
C HIS A 13 -18.82 -1.24 -9.06
N VAL A 14 -17.53 -1.33 -9.34
CA VAL A 14 -16.65 -2.40 -8.85
C VAL A 14 -15.64 -1.79 -7.89
N LEU A 15 -15.70 -2.19 -6.62
CA LEU A 15 -14.63 -2.04 -5.65
C LEU A 15 -13.96 -3.40 -5.50
N LEU A 16 -12.72 -3.55 -5.93
CA LEU A 16 -11.98 -4.79 -5.89
C LEU A 16 -10.93 -4.75 -4.78
N GLU A 17 -10.91 -5.76 -3.91
CA GLU A 17 -9.85 -5.86 -2.91
C GLU A 17 -8.47 -6.00 -3.58
N LYS A 18 -7.45 -5.49 -2.88
CA LYS A 18 -6.06 -5.60 -3.28
C LYS A 18 -5.49 -6.96 -2.82
N PRO A 19 -4.45 -7.50 -3.49
CA PRO A 19 -3.89 -7.03 -4.75
C PRO A 19 -4.82 -7.26 -5.94
N LEU A 20 -4.64 -6.44 -6.98
CA LEU A 20 -5.40 -6.58 -8.22
C LEU A 20 -4.98 -7.85 -9.00
N PRO A 21 -5.91 -8.45 -9.78
CA PRO A 21 -5.62 -9.66 -10.55
C PRO A 21 -4.54 -9.40 -11.61
N GLY A 22 -3.71 -10.40 -11.80
CA GLY A 22 -2.60 -10.39 -12.75
C GLY A 22 -1.36 -11.02 -12.13
N THR A 23 -1.09 -12.28 -12.48
CA THR A 23 0.12 -13.01 -12.07
C THR A 23 1.20 -12.92 -13.13
N ASP A 24 0.84 -13.12 -14.39
CA ASP A 24 1.80 -13.17 -15.49
C ASP A 24 1.55 -12.08 -16.53
N SER A 25 0.38 -11.45 -16.50
CA SER A 25 0.04 -10.31 -17.35
C SER A 25 -0.98 -9.37 -16.68
N LEU A 26 -1.09 -8.16 -17.21
CA LEU A 26 -2.10 -7.17 -16.80
C LEU A 26 -3.43 -7.36 -17.54
N ASP A 27 -3.56 -8.39 -18.37
CA ASP A 27 -4.73 -8.57 -19.25
C ASP A 27 -6.02 -8.75 -18.47
N GLU A 28 -5.97 -9.45 -17.33
CA GLU A 28 -7.13 -9.64 -16.47
C GLU A 28 -7.63 -8.32 -15.88
N LEU A 29 -6.71 -7.48 -15.38
CA LEU A 29 -7.06 -6.16 -14.86
C LEU A 29 -7.57 -5.26 -15.98
N GLN A 30 -6.92 -5.27 -17.14
CA GLN A 30 -7.34 -4.49 -18.30
C GLN A 30 -8.75 -4.88 -18.75
N ALA A 31 -9.06 -6.18 -18.80
CA ALA A 31 -10.40 -6.67 -19.14
C ALA A 31 -11.46 -6.18 -18.15
N ILE A 32 -11.15 -6.10 -16.85
CA ILE A 32 -12.06 -5.56 -15.83
C ILE A 32 -12.30 -4.07 -16.04
N ILE A 33 -11.23 -3.30 -16.27
CA ILE A 33 -11.31 -1.85 -16.51
C ILE A 33 -12.12 -1.56 -17.77
N ASP A 34 -11.85 -2.29 -18.86
CA ASP A 34 -12.56 -2.14 -20.12
C ASP A 34 -14.04 -2.52 -19.99
N ALA A 35 -14.36 -3.58 -19.25
CA ALA A 35 -15.73 -3.97 -18.97
C ALA A 35 -16.48 -2.91 -18.15
N CYS A 36 -15.83 -2.31 -17.15
CA CYS A 36 -16.41 -1.21 -16.36
C CYS A 36 -16.70 -0.01 -17.26
N LYS A 37 -15.72 0.41 -18.05
CA LYS A 37 -15.84 1.52 -19.01
C LYS A 37 -16.94 1.28 -20.04
N ALA A 38 -16.98 0.11 -20.67
CA ALA A 38 -18.00 -0.25 -21.65
C ALA A 38 -19.42 -0.29 -21.05
N ASN A 39 -19.52 -0.55 -19.74
CA ASN A 39 -20.80 -0.58 -19.04
C ASN A 39 -21.21 0.75 -18.40
N GLY A 40 -20.35 1.77 -18.44
CA GLY A 40 -20.61 3.06 -17.80
C GLY A 40 -20.57 3.00 -16.27
N VAL A 41 -19.77 2.09 -15.71
CA VAL A 41 -19.58 1.94 -14.26
C VAL A 41 -18.12 2.21 -13.89
N GLN A 42 -17.90 2.52 -12.62
CA GLN A 42 -16.58 2.88 -12.09
C GLN A 42 -15.85 1.66 -11.53
N PHE A 43 -14.52 1.72 -11.55
CA PHE A 43 -13.62 0.74 -10.95
C PHE A 43 -12.75 1.41 -9.88
N PHE A 44 -12.61 0.74 -8.74
CA PHE A 44 -11.77 1.15 -7.61
C PHE A 44 -11.07 -0.07 -7.03
N ASP A 45 -9.89 0.14 -6.45
CA ASP A 45 -9.21 -0.88 -5.65
C ASP A 45 -9.28 -0.57 -4.15
N GLY A 46 -9.06 -1.59 -3.31
CA GLY A 46 -9.18 -1.52 -1.84
C GLY A 46 -8.06 -0.77 -1.11
N SER A 47 -7.26 0.10 -1.76
CA SER A 47 -6.13 0.83 -1.14
C SER A 47 -6.56 1.97 -0.21
N MET A 48 -7.18 1.63 0.91
CA MET A 48 -7.81 2.58 1.82
C MET A 48 -6.93 3.75 2.30
N TRP A 49 -5.62 3.52 2.53
CA TRP A 49 -4.72 4.55 3.07
C TRP A 49 -4.59 5.79 2.17
N GLN A 50 -4.83 5.65 0.86
CA GLN A 50 -4.77 6.75 -0.10
C GLN A 50 -5.87 7.79 0.13
N HIS A 51 -6.98 7.37 0.74
CA HIS A 51 -8.16 8.18 1.01
C HIS A 51 -8.14 8.86 2.38
N SER A 52 -7.05 8.69 3.14
CA SER A 52 -6.95 9.32 4.44
C SER A 52 -6.78 10.85 4.33
N THR A 53 -7.35 11.57 5.29
CA THR A 53 -7.13 13.00 5.52
C THR A 53 -5.63 13.34 5.56
N ARG A 54 -4.83 12.47 6.20
CA ARG A 54 -3.38 12.60 6.24
C ARG A 54 -2.76 12.51 4.85
N THR A 55 -3.09 11.47 4.08
CA THR A 55 -2.51 11.28 2.74
C THR A 55 -2.89 12.43 1.82
N ALA A 56 -4.13 12.93 1.90
CA ALA A 56 -4.56 14.13 1.18
C ALA A 56 -3.75 15.37 1.59
N HIS A 57 -3.50 15.56 2.89
CA HIS A 57 -2.68 16.65 3.40
C HIS A 57 -1.22 16.55 2.94
N ILE A 58 -0.62 15.35 3.01
CA ILE A 58 0.74 15.10 2.53
C ILE A 58 0.83 15.42 1.03
N LYS A 59 -0.12 14.93 0.23
CA LYS A 59 -0.14 15.19 -1.20
C LYS A 59 -0.15 16.68 -1.49
N ARG A 60 -1.10 17.42 -0.91
CA ARG A 60 -1.30 18.84 -1.20
C ARG A 60 -0.16 19.71 -0.65
N ASP A 61 0.16 19.57 0.64
CA ASP A 61 0.97 20.55 1.35
C ASP A 61 2.45 20.16 1.44
N VAL A 62 2.81 18.93 1.09
CA VAL A 62 4.21 18.45 1.12
C VAL A 62 4.70 18.14 -0.28
N LEU A 63 4.03 17.23 -1.00
CA LEU A 63 4.50 16.76 -2.31
C LEU A 63 4.22 17.79 -3.41
N ASP A 64 2.96 18.16 -3.61
CA ASP A 64 2.54 19.07 -4.68
C ASP A 64 3.04 20.51 -4.43
N ALA A 65 3.16 20.91 -3.15
CA ALA A 65 3.75 22.19 -2.74
C ALA A 65 5.29 22.24 -2.90
N GLY A 66 5.95 21.11 -3.19
CA GLY A 66 7.40 21.04 -3.34
C GLY A 66 8.18 21.26 -2.04
N ALA A 67 7.57 20.99 -0.88
CA ALA A 67 8.17 21.27 0.43
C ALA A 67 9.45 20.47 0.72
N LEU A 68 9.64 19.33 0.04
CA LEU A 68 10.85 18.51 0.14
C LEU A 68 11.93 18.92 -0.89
N GLY A 69 11.64 19.89 -1.76
CA GLY A 69 12.41 20.12 -2.98
C GLY A 69 12.38 18.88 -3.88
N ARG A 70 13.49 18.63 -4.59
CA ARG A 70 13.58 17.46 -5.47
C ARG A 70 13.68 16.17 -4.66
N VAL A 71 12.71 15.27 -4.81
CA VAL A 71 12.77 13.89 -4.25
C VAL A 71 14.04 13.20 -4.74
N ARG A 72 14.77 12.58 -3.82
CA ARG A 72 16.01 11.82 -4.09
C ARG A 72 15.82 10.33 -3.82
N ARG A 73 15.13 10.02 -2.72
CA ARG A 73 15.00 8.64 -2.25
C ARG A 73 13.65 8.40 -1.60
N VAL A 74 13.13 7.19 -1.74
CA VAL A 74 12.00 6.70 -0.97
C VAL A 74 12.35 5.35 -0.34
N ASP A 75 12.16 5.19 0.96
CA ASP A 75 12.30 3.89 1.63
C ASP A 75 10.95 3.54 2.24
N ALA A 76 10.37 2.41 1.84
CA ALA A 76 9.03 2.00 2.28
C ALA A 76 9.02 0.54 2.71
N SER A 77 8.24 0.20 3.73
CA SER A 77 8.19 -1.18 4.21
C SER A 77 6.86 -1.53 4.87
N PHE A 78 6.42 -2.77 4.62
CA PHE A 78 5.33 -3.36 5.37
C PHE A 78 5.63 -4.82 5.73
N THR A 79 5.98 -5.04 7.00
CA THR A 79 6.35 -6.35 7.54
C THR A 79 5.63 -6.63 8.85
N PHE A 80 5.51 -7.89 9.23
CA PHE A 80 5.15 -8.35 10.58
C PHE A 80 5.67 -9.77 10.81
N ASN A 81 5.78 -10.22 12.06
CA ASN A 81 6.33 -11.54 12.33
C ASN A 81 5.20 -12.52 12.61
N ALA A 82 4.80 -13.28 11.58
CA ALA A 82 3.69 -14.22 11.69
C ALA A 82 3.97 -15.43 12.58
N TYR A 83 5.25 -15.76 12.84
CA TYR A 83 5.60 -16.78 13.85
C TYR A 83 5.19 -16.38 15.28
N LYS A 84 4.77 -15.14 15.49
CA LYS A 84 4.25 -14.65 16.78
C LYS A 84 2.72 -14.71 16.88
N PHE A 85 2.03 -15.21 15.86
CA PHE A 85 0.59 -15.48 15.92
C PHE A 85 0.30 -16.84 16.56
N ASP A 86 -0.96 -17.05 16.94
CA ASP A 86 -1.46 -18.38 17.29
C ASP A 86 -1.30 -19.30 16.07
N ASP A 87 -0.63 -20.44 16.27
CA ASP A 87 -0.23 -21.39 15.22
C ASP A 87 0.59 -20.74 14.08
N GLY A 88 1.54 -19.88 14.45
CA GLY A 88 2.36 -19.11 13.51
C GLY A 88 3.16 -19.94 12.49
N GLU A 89 3.57 -21.17 12.82
CA GLU A 89 4.23 -22.05 11.84
C GLU A 89 3.27 -22.47 10.74
N ALA A 90 2.06 -22.94 11.10
CA ALA A 90 1.04 -23.26 10.10
C ALA A 90 0.63 -22.02 9.30
N TRP A 91 0.51 -20.86 9.96
CA TRP A 91 0.24 -19.60 9.28
C TRP A 91 1.28 -19.31 8.20
N VAL A 92 2.58 -19.42 8.52
CA VAL A 92 3.67 -19.15 7.56
C VAL A 92 3.73 -20.21 6.46
N ASP A 93 3.45 -21.48 6.78
CA ASP A 93 3.57 -22.61 5.86
C ASP A 93 2.24 -22.98 5.17
N GLY A 94 1.40 -21.98 4.85
CA GLY A 94 0.30 -22.12 3.89
C GLY A 94 -1.10 -22.22 4.47
N ALA A 95 -1.29 -22.17 5.80
CA ALA A 95 -2.63 -22.13 6.37
C ALA A 95 -3.33 -20.78 6.12
N ASN A 96 -2.58 -19.69 5.93
CA ASN A 96 -3.14 -18.40 5.53
C ASN A 96 -3.20 -18.25 4.00
N GLY A 97 -4.23 -17.56 3.49
CA GLY A 97 -4.35 -17.30 2.06
C GLY A 97 -3.17 -16.51 1.48
N ARG A 98 -2.52 -15.65 2.28
CA ARG A 98 -1.33 -14.86 1.89
C ARG A 98 -0.06 -15.69 1.72
N THR A 99 -0.05 -16.89 2.27
CA THR A 99 1.09 -17.81 2.30
C THR A 99 0.83 -19.07 1.48
N ASP A 100 -0.25 -19.07 0.71
CA ASP A 100 -0.63 -20.15 -0.19
C ASP A 100 -0.84 -19.57 -1.59
N LYS A 101 0.11 -19.84 -2.49
CA LYS A 101 0.10 -19.35 -3.88
C LYS A 101 -1.09 -19.84 -4.71
N THR A 102 -1.82 -20.85 -4.25
CA THR A 102 -3.07 -21.26 -4.91
C THR A 102 -4.22 -20.29 -4.63
N ARG A 103 -4.09 -19.45 -3.59
CA ARG A 103 -5.08 -18.45 -3.17
C ARG A 103 -4.60 -17.02 -3.42
N GLU A 104 -3.35 -16.71 -3.11
CA GLU A 104 -2.68 -15.45 -3.42
C GLU A 104 -1.38 -15.76 -4.17
N PRO A 105 -1.38 -15.75 -5.52
CA PRO A 105 -0.23 -16.18 -6.31
C PRO A 105 1.06 -15.40 -6.06
N TRP A 106 0.96 -14.14 -5.62
CA TRP A 106 2.11 -13.33 -5.27
C TRP A 106 2.54 -13.48 -3.80
N GLY A 107 1.83 -14.29 -3.03
CA GLY A 107 2.04 -14.46 -1.60
C GLY A 107 2.04 -13.13 -0.84
N CYS A 108 2.98 -12.98 0.09
CA CYS A 108 3.14 -11.75 0.86
C CYS A 108 3.55 -10.55 0.00
N PHE A 109 4.12 -10.74 -1.21
CA PHE A 109 4.37 -9.60 -2.10
C PHE A 109 3.06 -8.95 -2.55
N GLY A 110 2.06 -9.75 -2.92
CA GLY A 110 0.75 -9.25 -3.34
C GLY A 110 0.01 -8.54 -2.21
N ASP A 111 -0.04 -9.12 -1.02
CA ASP A 111 -0.79 -8.51 0.08
C ASP A 111 -0.05 -7.35 0.77
N GLN A 112 1.24 -7.55 1.09
CA GLN A 112 2.02 -6.62 1.89
C GLN A 112 2.87 -5.70 1.02
N GLY A 113 3.52 -6.24 -0.02
CA GLY A 113 4.34 -5.48 -0.96
C GLY A 113 3.55 -4.43 -1.77
N TRP A 114 2.24 -4.62 -1.92
CA TRP A 114 1.33 -3.63 -2.51
C TRP A 114 1.44 -2.25 -1.86
N TYR A 115 1.49 -2.18 -0.52
CA TYR A 115 1.51 -0.92 0.22
C TYR A 115 2.81 -0.12 0.05
N PRO A 116 4.02 -0.66 0.31
CA PRO A 116 5.25 0.09 0.13
C PRO A 116 5.49 0.45 -1.35
N VAL A 117 5.12 -0.41 -2.30
CA VAL A 117 5.17 -0.05 -3.73
C VAL A 117 4.22 1.12 -4.02
N SER A 118 2.98 1.07 -3.53
CA SER A 118 2.00 2.15 -3.67
C SER A 118 2.48 3.47 -3.03
N ALA A 119 3.11 3.41 -1.86
CA ALA A 119 3.69 4.58 -1.19
C ALA A 119 4.85 5.19 -1.97
N VAL A 120 5.71 4.36 -2.58
CA VAL A 120 6.76 4.82 -3.49
C VAL A 120 6.14 5.53 -4.70
N MET A 121 5.18 4.90 -5.37
CA MET A 121 4.52 5.49 -6.53
C MET A 121 3.84 6.82 -6.18
N PHE A 122 3.15 6.90 -5.04
CA PHE A 122 2.57 8.13 -4.52
C PHE A 122 3.61 9.24 -4.34
N ALA A 123 4.75 8.93 -3.70
CA ALA A 123 5.81 9.90 -3.43
C ALA A 123 6.53 10.42 -4.69
N VAL A 124 6.57 9.63 -5.76
CA VAL A 124 7.19 10.02 -7.03
C VAL A 124 6.20 10.52 -8.09
N GLY A 125 4.95 10.79 -7.71
CA GLY A 125 3.94 11.32 -8.63
C GLY A 125 3.44 10.31 -9.66
N TYR A 126 3.44 9.02 -9.31
CA TYR A 126 3.05 7.88 -10.14
C TYR A 126 3.88 7.68 -11.42
N GLU A 127 5.05 8.32 -11.51
CA GLU A 127 6.00 8.05 -12.58
C GLU A 127 6.56 6.62 -12.46
N LEU A 128 6.50 5.84 -13.53
CA LEU A 128 7.03 4.47 -13.52
C LEU A 128 8.57 4.47 -13.44
N PRO A 129 9.17 3.53 -12.68
CA PRO A 129 10.61 3.36 -12.67
C PRO A 129 11.09 2.84 -14.04
N GLN A 130 12.32 3.19 -14.40
CA GLN A 130 13.00 2.62 -15.57
C GLN A 130 13.50 1.20 -15.29
N ARG A 131 13.79 0.88 -14.03
CA ARG A 131 14.31 -0.43 -13.62
C ARG A 131 13.80 -0.81 -12.25
N VAL A 132 13.51 -2.09 -12.06
CA VAL A 132 13.26 -2.72 -10.77
C VAL A 132 14.17 -3.93 -10.63
N GLN A 133 14.72 -4.16 -9.44
CA GLN A 133 15.50 -5.35 -9.12
C GLN A 133 15.08 -5.88 -7.76
N VAL A 134 14.66 -7.14 -7.72
CA VAL A 134 14.50 -7.87 -6.46
C VAL A 134 15.89 -8.22 -5.95
N LEU A 135 16.20 -7.82 -4.71
CA LEU A 135 17.49 -8.10 -4.08
C LEU A 135 17.49 -9.49 -3.44
N HIS A 136 16.38 -9.83 -2.78
CA HIS A 136 16.19 -11.06 -2.03
C HIS A 136 14.70 -11.35 -1.91
N PHE A 137 14.36 -12.64 -1.85
CA PHE A 137 13.05 -13.09 -1.41
C PHE A 137 13.16 -14.48 -0.77
N GLU A 138 12.22 -14.78 0.13
CA GLU A 138 12.07 -16.08 0.78
C GLU A 138 10.75 -16.71 0.39
N LYS A 139 10.78 -18.04 0.27
CA LYS A 139 9.60 -18.87 0.06
C LYS A 139 9.41 -19.81 1.25
N ASN A 140 8.16 -20.05 1.59
CA ASN A 140 7.79 -21.04 2.61
C ASN A 140 7.82 -22.48 2.06
N LYS A 141 7.44 -23.46 2.90
CA LYS A 141 7.46 -24.89 2.53
C LYS A 141 6.52 -25.27 1.36
N VAL A 142 5.55 -24.41 1.03
CA VAL A 142 4.60 -24.61 -0.08
C VAL A 142 4.92 -23.73 -1.30
N ASP A 143 6.18 -23.30 -1.42
CA ASP A 143 6.71 -22.55 -2.58
C ASP A 143 6.04 -21.18 -2.81
N THR A 144 5.52 -20.55 -1.74
CA THR A 144 4.90 -19.22 -1.78
C THR A 144 5.85 -18.15 -1.24
N VAL A 145 5.93 -16.99 -1.89
CA VAL A 145 6.77 -15.87 -1.44
C VAL A 145 6.23 -15.31 -0.12
N VAL A 146 7.07 -15.23 0.91
CA VAL A 146 6.70 -14.81 2.28
C VAL A 146 7.51 -13.64 2.82
N HIS A 147 8.65 -13.31 2.20
CA HIS A 147 9.45 -12.13 2.54
C HIS A 147 10.27 -11.68 1.33
N GLY A 148 10.62 -10.41 1.24
CA GLY A 148 11.53 -9.93 0.21
C GLY A 148 11.81 -8.44 0.24
N SER A 149 12.76 -8.04 -0.60
CA SER A 149 13.12 -6.65 -0.80
C SER A 149 13.47 -6.36 -2.26
N ALA A 150 13.21 -5.13 -2.69
CA ALA A 150 13.52 -4.69 -4.04
C ALA A 150 13.98 -3.23 -4.07
N VAL A 151 14.65 -2.86 -5.16
CA VAL A 151 15.08 -1.50 -5.47
C VAL A 151 14.49 -1.07 -6.81
N MET A 152 14.06 0.19 -6.87
CA MET A 152 13.48 0.82 -8.05
C MET A 152 14.31 2.05 -8.44
N TRP A 153 14.52 2.29 -9.73
CA TRP A 153 15.30 3.43 -10.23
C TRP A 153 14.54 4.19 -11.31
N TRP A 154 14.66 5.52 -11.28
CA TRP A 154 14.15 6.42 -12.31
C TRP A 154 15.29 7.01 -13.13
N ALA A 155 14.98 7.43 -14.36
CA ALA A 155 15.95 8.00 -15.30
C ALA A 155 16.63 9.26 -14.78
N ASP A 156 15.97 9.99 -13.87
CA ASP A 156 16.45 11.23 -13.30
C ASP A 156 17.31 11.00 -12.02
N GLY A 157 17.55 9.76 -11.64
CA GLY A 157 18.43 9.38 -10.53
C GLY A 157 17.73 9.21 -9.18
N ARG A 158 16.39 9.34 -9.10
CA ARG A 158 15.63 8.89 -7.92
C ARG A 158 15.80 7.38 -7.74
N VAL A 159 15.85 6.94 -6.48
CA VAL A 159 15.95 5.53 -6.09
C VAL A 159 14.92 5.24 -5.01
N ALA A 160 14.28 4.09 -5.04
CA ALA A 160 13.45 3.63 -3.94
C ALA A 160 13.85 2.23 -3.47
N THR A 161 13.69 1.96 -2.17
CA THR A 161 13.76 0.60 -1.63
C THR A 161 12.42 0.21 -1.01
N VAL A 162 12.04 -1.05 -1.23
CA VAL A 162 10.84 -1.63 -0.65
C VAL A 162 11.19 -2.92 0.09
N GLU A 163 10.59 -3.13 1.25
CA GLU A 163 10.63 -4.39 1.98
C GLU A 163 9.21 -4.83 2.32
N PHE A 164 8.95 -6.13 2.20
CA PHE A 164 7.68 -6.73 2.55
C PHE A 164 7.92 -8.11 3.14
N GLY A 165 6.99 -8.59 3.96
CA GLY A 165 7.03 -9.98 4.41
C GLY A 165 6.49 -10.24 5.80
N CYS A 166 6.24 -11.52 6.05
CA CYS A 166 5.71 -12.02 7.31
C CYS A 166 6.81 -12.59 8.24
N LEU A 167 8.09 -12.33 7.97
CA LEU A 167 9.22 -12.90 8.70
C LEU A 167 10.01 -11.90 9.56
N ALA A 168 9.68 -10.60 9.51
CA ALA A 168 10.37 -9.54 10.24
C ALA A 168 9.48 -8.80 11.24
N ALA A 169 10.04 -8.02 12.15
CA ALA A 169 9.26 -7.22 13.11
C ALA A 169 8.26 -6.28 12.40
N HIS A 170 7.21 -5.86 13.12
CA HIS A 170 6.19 -5.01 12.52
C HIS A 170 6.77 -3.67 12.09
N ARG A 171 6.72 -3.40 10.79
CA ARG A 171 7.03 -2.10 10.18
C ARG A 171 5.89 -1.79 9.24
N SER A 172 5.37 -0.57 9.27
CA SER A 172 4.34 -0.12 8.33
C SER A 172 4.63 1.34 8.03
N CYS A 173 5.66 1.62 7.26
CA CYS A 173 6.21 2.98 7.19
C CYS A 173 6.73 3.31 5.80
N TYR A 174 6.90 4.60 5.54
CA TYR A 174 7.72 5.10 4.45
C TYR A 174 8.38 6.42 4.81
N THR A 175 9.51 6.69 4.15
CA THR A 175 10.25 7.96 4.24
C THR A 175 10.54 8.46 2.84
N VAL A 176 10.28 9.74 2.59
CA VAL A 176 10.65 10.42 1.34
C VAL A 176 11.74 11.41 1.67
N CYS A 177 12.95 11.19 1.14
CA CYS A 177 14.06 12.09 1.29
C CYS A 177 14.15 13.01 0.08
N GLY A 178 13.96 14.30 0.31
CA GLY A 178 14.11 15.35 -0.69
C GLY A 178 15.45 16.09 -0.58
N ALA A 179 15.61 17.13 -1.39
CA ALA A 179 16.78 18.01 -1.36
C ALA A 179 16.73 19.02 -0.20
N GLU A 180 15.52 19.37 0.27
CA GLU A 180 15.30 20.43 1.26
C GLU A 180 14.68 19.92 2.57
N GLY A 181 14.29 18.65 2.61
CA GLY A 181 13.72 18.02 3.80
C GLY A 181 13.24 16.59 3.56
N ASN A 182 12.79 15.95 4.64
CA ASN A 182 12.25 14.60 4.63
C ASN A 182 10.79 14.60 5.10
N LEU A 183 10.00 13.69 4.52
CA LEU A 183 8.70 13.28 5.02
C LEU A 183 8.85 11.89 5.63
N VAL A 184 8.36 11.71 6.85
CA VAL A 184 8.36 10.41 7.54
C VAL A 184 6.94 10.05 7.96
N VAL A 185 6.51 8.86 7.55
CA VAL A 185 5.25 8.24 7.95
C VAL A 185 5.57 6.90 8.59
N ASP A 186 5.27 6.75 9.88
CA ASP A 186 5.59 5.54 10.63
C ASP A 186 4.45 4.50 10.64
N ASP A 187 3.21 4.85 10.28
CA ASP A 187 2.01 3.99 10.22
C ASP A 187 1.22 4.05 8.89
N LEU A 188 1.87 3.70 7.78
CA LEU A 188 1.32 3.66 6.42
C LEU A 188 -0.06 2.97 6.32
N VAL A 189 -0.14 1.70 6.74
CA VAL A 189 -1.37 0.89 6.67
C VAL A 189 -2.31 1.18 7.85
N GLY A 190 -1.81 1.93 8.85
CA GLY A 190 -2.47 2.19 10.13
C GLY A 190 -1.97 1.32 11.28
N GLY A 191 -2.42 1.63 12.51
CA GLY A 191 -2.24 0.77 13.69
C GLY A 191 -1.25 1.25 14.75
N GLN A 192 -0.57 2.38 14.56
CA GLN A 192 0.29 2.94 15.62
C GLN A 192 -0.50 3.67 16.69
N GLY A 193 -0.08 3.52 17.95
CA GLY A 193 -0.79 3.96 19.14
C GLY A 193 -1.57 2.87 19.89
N LYS A 194 -1.66 1.65 19.34
CA LYS A 194 -2.42 0.54 19.97
C LYS A 194 -1.50 -0.30 20.86
N GLN A 195 -1.45 0.04 22.15
CA GLN A 195 -0.56 -0.61 23.12
C GLN A 195 -0.90 -2.10 23.41
N ASN A 196 -2.09 -2.58 23.03
CA ASN A 196 -2.60 -3.86 23.53
C ASN A 196 -2.90 -4.94 22.46
N ASP A 197 -3.13 -4.57 21.20
CA ASP A 197 -3.33 -5.54 20.10
C ASP A 197 -3.13 -4.85 18.72
N PRO A 198 -2.08 -5.21 17.96
CA PRO A 198 -1.79 -4.62 16.66
C PRO A 198 -2.77 -5.04 15.54
N PHE A 199 -3.55 -6.12 15.71
CA PHE A 199 -4.50 -6.64 14.71
C PHE A 199 -5.98 -6.52 15.12
N HIS A 200 -6.31 -5.95 16.28
CA HIS A 200 -7.69 -5.62 16.70
C HIS A 200 -8.41 -4.60 15.78
N ALA A 201 -7.74 -4.10 14.74
CA ALA A 201 -8.31 -3.22 13.73
C ALA A 201 -9.54 -3.81 13.00
N TYR A 202 -9.78 -5.11 13.12
CA TYR A 202 -10.94 -5.80 12.54
C TYR A 202 -12.17 -5.86 13.47
N GLY A 203 -12.06 -5.44 14.74
CA GLY A 203 -13.14 -5.55 15.74
C GLY A 203 -13.76 -4.23 16.22
N GLU A 204 -13.10 -3.09 16.00
CA GLU A 204 -13.59 -1.75 16.39
C GLU A 204 -13.43 -0.75 15.24
N HIS A 205 -14.11 0.41 15.34
CA HIS A 205 -13.99 1.49 14.35
C HIS A 205 -12.54 1.99 14.27
N PHE A 206 -11.82 1.51 13.24
CA PHE A 206 -10.47 1.93 12.95
C PHE A 206 -10.43 3.46 12.73
N THR A 207 -9.73 4.15 13.61
CA THR A 207 -9.37 5.54 13.40
C THR A 207 -7.99 5.54 12.76
N GLY A 208 -7.93 6.05 11.54
CA GLY A 208 -6.74 6.17 10.74
C GLY A 208 -5.73 7.16 11.29
N SER A 209 -4.62 7.25 10.59
CA SER A 209 -3.44 7.96 11.05
C SER A 209 -3.67 9.45 11.18
N THR A 210 -3.23 10.02 12.30
CA THR A 210 -3.49 11.42 12.66
C THR A 210 -2.30 12.32 12.48
N TYR A 211 -1.12 11.82 12.12
CA TYR A 211 0.07 12.67 11.97
C TYR A 211 1.05 12.14 10.93
N TYR A 212 1.99 12.99 10.54
CA TYR A 212 3.25 12.62 9.90
C TYR A 212 4.37 13.54 10.42
N LYS A 213 5.62 13.18 10.18
CA LYS A 213 6.77 13.98 10.60
C LYS A 213 7.44 14.61 9.38
N MET A 214 7.97 15.80 9.59
CA MET A 214 8.77 16.53 8.62
C MET A 214 10.11 16.83 9.25
N GLU A 215 11.18 16.61 8.50
CA GLU A 215 12.53 17.01 8.89
C GLU A 215 13.03 18.03 7.87
N ASP A 216 13.69 19.09 8.33
CA ASP A 216 14.38 20.01 7.39
C ASP A 216 15.76 19.49 7.00
N VAL A 217 16.43 20.20 6.08
CA VAL A 217 17.79 19.86 5.62
C VAL A 217 18.85 19.80 6.74
N LEU A 218 18.58 20.37 7.91
CA LEU A 218 19.47 20.33 9.08
C LEU A 218 19.08 19.21 10.08
N GLY A 219 18.06 18.41 9.76
CA GLY A 219 17.56 17.33 10.60
C GLY A 219 16.67 17.79 11.75
N ARG A 220 16.13 19.02 11.71
CA ARG A 220 15.17 19.48 12.73
C ARG A 220 13.80 18.89 12.42
N GLU A 221 13.32 18.04 13.32
CA GLU A 221 12.02 17.38 13.20
C GLU A 221 10.88 18.29 13.68
N ARG A 222 9.74 18.19 12.99
CA ARG A 222 8.43 18.63 13.48
C ARG A 222 7.36 17.60 13.15
N THR A 223 6.42 17.42 14.07
CA THR A 223 5.19 16.64 13.80
C THR A 223 4.13 17.55 13.20
N VAL A 224 3.43 17.06 12.18
CA VAL A 224 2.24 17.71 11.62
C VAL A 224 1.03 16.85 11.93
N GLU A 225 0.13 17.40 12.74
CA GLU A 225 -1.15 16.79 13.05
C GLU A 225 -2.15 16.97 11.90
N THR A 226 -3.01 15.99 11.73
CA THR A 226 -4.05 15.92 10.71
C THR A 226 -5.32 15.36 11.35
N PRO A 227 -6.52 15.76 10.88
CA PRO A 227 -7.76 15.25 11.44
C PRO A 227 -7.82 13.72 11.32
N ALA A 228 -8.21 13.04 12.38
CA ALA A 228 -8.47 11.61 12.37
C ALA A 228 -9.57 11.24 11.37
N CYS A 229 -9.42 10.14 10.64
CA CYS A 229 -10.46 9.61 9.74
C CYS A 229 -10.41 8.08 9.66
N ASN A 230 -11.52 7.41 9.35
CA ASN A 230 -11.49 6.00 9.03
C ASN A 230 -11.17 5.85 7.53
N HIS A 231 -9.98 5.33 7.20
CA HIS A 231 -9.49 5.21 5.82
C HIS A 231 -10.49 4.50 4.90
N THR A 232 -11.11 3.42 5.37
CA THR A 232 -12.09 2.63 4.59
C THR A 232 -13.38 3.40 4.36
N THR A 233 -13.83 4.17 5.36
CA THR A 233 -15.03 5.01 5.25
C THR A 233 -14.80 6.14 4.25
N GLU A 234 -13.65 6.81 4.31
CA GLU A 234 -13.31 7.85 3.33
C GLU A 234 -13.17 7.28 1.92
N MET A 235 -12.56 6.09 1.74
CA MET A 235 -12.50 5.40 0.45
C MET A 235 -13.90 5.14 -0.14
N VAL A 236 -14.84 4.64 0.68
CA VAL A 236 -16.23 4.41 0.24
C VAL A 236 -16.94 5.72 -0.08
N ARG A 237 -16.66 6.81 0.66
CA ARG A 237 -17.22 8.13 0.37
C ARG A 237 -16.69 8.70 -0.95
N ASP A 238 -15.39 8.64 -1.19
CA ASP A 238 -14.76 9.08 -2.43
C ASP A 238 -15.32 8.31 -3.63
N MET A 239 -15.40 6.98 -3.49
CA MET A 239 -16.04 6.11 -4.49
C MET A 239 -17.49 6.52 -4.75
N SER A 240 -18.27 6.75 -3.70
CA SER A 240 -19.69 7.12 -3.83
C SER A 240 -19.84 8.47 -4.52
N ALA A 241 -18.99 9.44 -4.21
CA ALA A 241 -19.02 10.77 -4.83
C ALA A 241 -18.76 10.69 -6.35
N ILE A 242 -17.80 9.87 -6.78
CA ILE A 242 -17.48 9.67 -8.20
C ILE A 242 -18.55 8.83 -8.92
N ALA A 243 -19.12 7.83 -8.24
CA ALA A 243 -20.17 6.99 -8.81
C ALA A 243 -21.49 7.75 -9.04
N LEU A 244 -21.73 8.83 -8.29
CA LEU A 244 -22.95 9.64 -8.35
C LEU A 244 -22.80 10.93 -9.18
N SER A 245 -21.60 11.25 -9.68
CA SER A 245 -21.34 12.41 -10.56
C SER A 245 -21.64 12.09 -12.02
#